data_AF-A0AAV8ZWI3-F1
#
_entry.id   AF-A0AAV8ZWI3-F1
#
_cell.length_a   1.000
_cell.length_b   1.000
_cell.length_c   1.000
_cell.angle_alpha   90.00
_cell.angle_beta   90.00
_cell.angle_gamma   90.00
#
_symmetry.space_group_name_H-M   'P 1'
#
loop_
_entity.id
_entity.type
_entity.pdbx_description
1 polymer ?
#
loop_
_entity_poly.entity_id
_entity_poly.type
_entity_poly.pdbx_seq_one_letter_code
_entity_poly.pdbx_strand_id
1 'polypeptide(L)'
;MAAALSYEDLRKQARQLENEIDLKLVAFSKLGAGIKTPHSSHADPDTVPLLSGEDTFETMSLEIEQLLNKLTQVNERLSEQPVSGAAMLHTLQRHRDILADLSRDYRKTNSQRESRREREDLLRSSESFRTDGINNRRDMYLKENQHVHK
;
A
#
# COMPACT_ATOMS: atom_id res chain seq x y z
N MET A 1 24.80 -1.38 29.84
CA MET A 1 25.33 -2.26 28.78
C MET A 1 24.14 -2.90 28.08
N ALA A 2 23.90 -2.59 26.81
CA ALA A 2 22.84 -3.25 26.06
C ALA A 2 23.19 -4.74 25.94
N ALA A 3 22.36 -5.63 26.47
CA ALA A 3 22.56 -7.06 26.35
C ALA A 3 22.65 -7.41 24.86
N ALA A 4 23.79 -7.93 24.42
CA ALA A 4 23.90 -8.50 23.08
C ALA A 4 22.85 -9.62 22.98
N LEU A 5 21.84 -9.41 22.14
CA LEU A 5 20.81 -10.43 21.89
C LEU A 5 21.51 -11.71 21.41
N SER A 6 21.13 -12.84 22.00
CA SER A 6 21.65 -14.15 21.58
C SER A 6 21.23 -14.44 20.14
N TYR A 7 22.00 -15.26 19.41
CA TYR A 7 21.63 -15.75 18.08
C TYR A 7 20.21 -16.36 18.06
N GLU A 8 19.82 -17.09 19.10
CA GLU A 8 18.44 -17.61 19.24
C GLU A 8 17.39 -16.52 19.35
N ASP A 9 17.69 -15.43 20.07
CA ASP A 9 16.76 -14.33 20.28
C ASP A 9 16.58 -13.55 18.98
N LEU A 10 17.66 -13.33 18.23
CA LEU A 10 17.60 -12.72 16.90
C LEU A 10 16.79 -13.57 15.91
N ARG A 11 16.94 -14.90 15.95
CA ARG A 11 16.12 -15.81 15.11
C ARG A 11 14.64 -15.75 15.45
N LYS A 12 14.30 -15.73 16.75
CA LYS A 12 12.91 -15.57 17.20
C LYS A 12 12.34 -14.22 16.77
N GLN A 13 13.13 -13.16 16.91
CA GLN A 13 12.74 -11.82 16.50
C GLN A 13 12.52 -11.72 14.98
N ALA A 14 13.40 -12.31 14.17
CA ALA A 14 13.24 -12.35 12.72
C ALA A 14 11.91 -13.03 12.35
N ARG A 15 11.62 -14.22 12.90
CA ARG A 15 10.35 -14.91 12.65
C ARG A 15 9.11 -14.12 13.08
N GLN A 16 9.18 -13.41 14.21
CA GLN A 16 8.08 -12.57 14.66
C GLN A 16 7.81 -11.43 13.68
N LEU A 17 8.87 -10.76 13.21
CA LEU A 17 8.76 -9.69 12.22
C LEU A 17 8.25 -10.23 10.87
N GLU A 18 8.75 -11.38 10.42
CA GLU A 18 8.28 -12.04 9.20
C GLU A 18 6.76 -12.29 9.25
N ASN A 19 6.27 -12.88 10.34
CA ASN A 19 4.84 -13.15 10.52
C ASN A 19 4.01 -11.86 10.59
N GLU A 20 4.50 -10.84 11.29
CA GLU A 20 3.81 -9.55 11.39
C GLU A 20 3.70 -8.85 10.03
N ILE A 21 4.80 -8.86 9.25
CA ILE A 21 4.84 -8.29 7.91
C ILE A 21 3.89 -9.05 6.98
N ASP A 22 3.89 -10.38 7.00
CA ASP A 22 2.98 -11.21 6.19
C ASP A 22 1.51 -10.88 6.46
N LEU A 23 1.11 -10.85 7.74
CA LEU A 23 -0.25 -10.49 8.14
C LEU A 23 -0.65 -9.09 7.66
N LYS A 24 0.24 -8.11 7.79
CA LYS A 24 0.01 -6.73 7.33
C LYS A 24 -0.04 -6.65 5.81
N LEU A 25 0.80 -7.39 5.09
CA LEU A 25 0.79 -7.46 3.62
C LEU A 25 -0.53 -8.03 3.09
N VAL A 26 -1.11 -9.04 3.75
CA VAL A 26 -2.42 -9.57 3.37
C VAL A 26 -3.51 -8.49 3.48
N ALA A 27 -3.52 -7.71 4.57
CA ALA A 27 -4.47 -6.62 4.74
C ALA A 27 -4.21 -5.46 3.76
N PHE A 28 -2.94 -5.09 3.58
CA PHE A 28 -2.48 -4.05 2.66
C PHE A 28 -2.82 -4.39 1.19
N SER A 29 -2.66 -5.65 0.80
CA SER A 29 -3.03 -6.13 -0.53
C SER A 29 -4.53 -6.00 -0.80
N LYS A 30 -5.38 -6.30 0.19
CA LYS A 30 -6.84 -6.12 0.07
C LYS A 30 -7.23 -4.65 -0.11
N LEU A 31 -6.57 -3.75 0.63
CA LEU A 31 -6.76 -2.30 0.49
C LEU A 31 -6.28 -1.81 -0.88
N GLY A 32 -5.09 -2.24 -1.32
CA GLY A 32 -4.52 -1.89 -2.63
C GLY A 32 -5.34 -2.40 -3.82
N ALA A 33 -5.94 -3.59 -3.68
CA ALA A 33 -6.86 -4.16 -4.66
C ALA A 33 -8.24 -3.48 -4.69
N GLY A 34 -8.49 -2.48 -3.84
CA GLY A 34 -9.76 -1.76 -3.77
C GLY A 34 -10.95 -2.68 -3.53
N ILE A 35 -10.74 -3.81 -2.86
CA ILE A 35 -11.83 -4.71 -2.47
C ILE A 35 -12.60 -3.98 -1.37
N LYS A 36 -13.61 -3.21 -1.78
CA LYS A 36 -14.56 -2.59 -0.87
C LYS A 36 -15.23 -3.72 -0.10
N THR A 37 -15.06 -3.76 1.21
CA THR A 37 -15.87 -4.65 2.04
C THR A 37 -17.35 -4.28 1.79
N PRO A 38 -18.27 -5.26 1.72
CA PRO A 38 -19.67 -5.02 1.35
C PRO A 38 -20.44 -4.11 2.32
N HIS A 39 -19.81 -3.63 3.39
CA HIS A 39 -20.36 -2.63 4.31
C HIS A 39 -20.09 -1.17 3.93
N SER A 40 -19.22 -0.89 2.95
CA SER A 40 -18.93 0.51 2.56
C SER A 40 -19.91 1.09 1.52
N SER A 41 -20.86 0.29 1.01
CA SER A 41 -21.88 0.73 0.03
C SER A 41 -23.12 1.35 0.67
N HIS A 42 -23.17 1.49 2.00
CA HIS A 42 -24.26 2.15 2.74
C HIS A 42 -23.76 3.29 3.65
N ALA A 43 -22.57 3.83 3.39
CA ALA A 43 -22.15 5.07 4.03
C ALA A 43 -23.05 6.21 3.52
N ASP A 44 -23.88 6.71 4.43
CA ASP A 44 -24.66 7.94 4.30
C ASP A 44 -23.76 9.04 3.70
N PRO A 45 -24.15 9.74 2.61
CA PRO A 45 -23.33 10.77 1.97
C PRO A 45 -22.93 11.92 2.92
N ASP A 46 -23.57 12.04 4.09
CA ASP A 46 -23.26 13.03 5.13
C ASP A 46 -22.14 12.62 6.11
N THR A 47 -21.62 11.39 6.03
CA THR A 47 -20.48 10.96 6.84
C THR A 47 -19.23 10.82 5.99
N VAL A 48 -18.52 11.94 5.81
CA VAL A 48 -17.14 11.92 5.29
C VAL A 48 -16.32 11.03 6.22
N PRO A 49 -15.74 9.91 5.74
CA PRO A 49 -14.82 9.13 6.55
C PRO A 49 -13.70 10.04 7.06
N LEU A 50 -13.50 10.10 8.38
CA LEU A 50 -12.49 10.95 9.04
C LEU A 50 -11.06 10.71 8.55
N LEU A 51 -10.83 9.60 7.84
CA LEU A 51 -9.57 9.24 7.22
C LEU A 51 -9.87 8.68 5.83
N SER A 52 -9.25 9.24 4.79
CA SER A 52 -9.47 8.78 3.43
C SER A 52 -8.91 7.36 3.26
N GLY A 53 -9.48 6.58 2.32
CA GLY A 53 -8.88 5.29 1.92
C GLY A 53 -7.44 5.43 1.41
N GLU A 54 -7.02 6.64 1.05
CA GLU A 54 -5.64 7.03 0.75
C GLU A 54 -4.78 7.09 2.02
N ASP A 55 -5.16 7.90 3.01
CA ASP A 55 -4.40 8.10 4.25
C ASP A 55 -4.22 6.79 5.03
N THR A 56 -5.24 5.92 5.03
CA THR A 56 -5.15 4.57 5.64
C THR A 56 -4.14 3.67 4.90
N PHE A 57 -4.09 3.76 3.57
CA PHE A 57 -3.14 3.01 2.75
C PHE A 57 -1.72 3.53 2.98
N GLU A 58 -1.50 4.85 2.95
CA GLU A 58 -0.19 5.46 3.22
C GLU A 58 0.33 5.10 4.61
N THR A 59 -0.53 5.16 5.63
CA THR A 59 -0.16 4.79 7.01
C THR A 59 0.30 3.34 7.10
N MET A 60 -0.46 2.39 6.51
CA MET A 60 -0.05 0.99 6.48
C MET A 60 1.21 0.75 5.64
N SER A 61 1.39 1.51 4.56
CA SER A 61 2.59 1.45 3.72
C SER A 61 3.84 1.80 4.53
N LEU A 62 3.80 2.92 5.26
CA LEU A 62 4.89 3.37 6.13
C LEU A 62 5.20 2.36 7.23
N GLU A 63 4.16 1.79 7.85
CA GLU A 63 4.33 0.80 8.91
C GLU A 63 5.00 -0.48 8.39
N ILE A 64 4.61 -0.98 7.21
CA ILE A 64 5.24 -2.15 6.58
C ILE A 64 6.69 -1.84 6.22
N GLU A 65 6.99 -0.65 5.71
CA GLU A 65 8.36 -0.24 5.39
C GLU A 65 9.25 -0.19 6.62
N GLN A 66 8.74 0.34 7.74
CA GLN A 66 9.45 0.33 9.03
C GLN A 66 9.72 -1.10 9.53
N LEU A 67 8.76 -2.00 9.40
CA LEU A 67 8.95 -3.41 9.78
C LEU A 67 9.97 -4.12 8.88
N LEU A 68 9.93 -3.91 7.57
CA LEU A 68 10.90 -4.45 6.61
C LEU A 68 12.32 -3.95 6.91
N ASN A 69 12.46 -2.67 7.26
CA ASN A 69 13.74 -2.10 7.67
C ASN A 69 14.24 -2.74 8.97
N LYS A 70 13.35 -2.93 9.95
CA LYS A 70 13.68 -3.60 11.21
C LYS A 70 14.09 -5.07 11.00
N LEU A 71 13.40 -5.81 10.12
CA LEU A 71 13.78 -7.18 9.76
C LEU A 71 15.14 -7.21 9.05
N THR A 72 15.43 -6.24 8.19
CA THR A 72 16.75 -6.08 7.55
C THR A 72 17.85 -5.93 8.60
N GLN A 73 17.68 -5.03 9.57
CA GLN A 73 18.65 -4.84 10.66
C GLN A 73 18.83 -6.11 11.51
N VAL A 74 17.74 -6.85 11.80
CA VAL A 74 17.84 -8.13 12.53
C VAL A 74 18.61 -9.18 11.72
N ASN A 75 18.37 -9.26 10.41
CA ASN A 75 19.09 -10.17 9.52
C ASN A 75 20.58 -9.81 9.37
N GLU A 76 20.92 -8.52 9.36
CA GLU A 76 22.31 -8.06 9.39
C GLU A 76 22.99 -8.47 10.70
N ARG A 77 22.36 -8.23 11.85
CA ARG A 77 22.87 -8.66 13.15
C ARG A 77 23.00 -10.18 13.27
N LEU A 78 22.09 -10.95 12.66
CA LEU A 78 22.20 -12.41 12.54
C LEU A 78 23.43 -12.82 11.73
N SER A 79 23.79 -12.06 10.69
CA SER A 79 24.95 -12.32 9.84
C SER A 79 26.29 -11.97 10.49
N GLU A 80 26.27 -11.02 11.43
CA GLU A 80 27.44 -10.63 12.23
C GLU A 80 27.77 -11.62 13.35
N GLN A 81 26.81 -12.46 13.75
CA GLN A 81 27.09 -13.54 14.70
C GLN A 81 28.05 -14.56 14.06
N PRO A 82 28.98 -15.17 14.82
CA PRO A 82 29.87 -16.18 14.29
C PRO A 82 29.06 -17.39 13.80
N VAL A 83 28.82 -17.44 12.49
CA VAL A 83 27.99 -18.47 11.86
C VAL A 83 28.78 -19.78 11.87
N SER A 84 28.42 -20.70 12.76
CA SER A 84 29.10 -21.98 12.93
C SER A 84 28.23 -23.11 12.39
N GLY A 85 28.48 -23.51 11.14
CA GLY A 85 27.92 -24.72 10.54
C GLY A 85 26.80 -24.51 9.51
N ALA A 86 26.61 -25.52 8.65
CA ALA A 86 25.71 -25.47 7.50
C ALA A 86 24.24 -25.14 7.87
N ALA A 87 23.77 -25.60 9.04
CA ALA A 87 22.41 -25.33 9.51
C ALA A 87 22.18 -23.83 9.80
N MET A 88 23.17 -23.14 10.36
CA MET A 88 23.06 -21.69 10.63
C MET A 88 23.12 -20.90 9.32
N LEU A 89 24.01 -21.26 8.39
CA LEU A 89 24.08 -20.65 7.06
C LEU A 89 22.76 -20.79 6.29
N HIS A 90 22.17 -21.99 6.29
CA HIS A 90 20.89 -22.23 5.63
C HIS A 90 19.75 -21.44 6.28
N THR A 91 19.75 -21.33 7.62
CA THR A 91 18.75 -20.52 8.32
C THR A 91 18.85 -19.05 7.94
N LEU A 92 20.08 -18.52 7.88
CA LEU A 92 20.31 -17.13 7.50
C LEU A 92 19.93 -16.86 6.04
N GLN A 93 20.26 -17.78 5.14
CA GLN A 93 19.84 -17.69 3.74
C GLN A 93 18.31 -17.66 3.65
N ARG A 94 17.62 -18.53 4.39
CA ARG A 94 16.16 -18.56 4.41
C ARG A 94 15.56 -17.21 4.87
N HIS A 95 16.11 -16.59 5.90
CA HIS A 95 15.65 -15.28 6.36
C HIS A 95 15.88 -14.18 5.31
N ARG A 96 16.97 -14.24 4.53
CA ARG A 96 17.21 -13.33 3.40
C ARG A 96 16.21 -13.53 2.27
N ASP A 97 15.91 -14.78 1.93
CA ASP A 97 14.95 -15.11 0.88
C ASP A 97 13.54 -14.63 1.28
N ILE A 98 13.12 -14.88 2.53
CA ILE A 98 11.82 -14.40 3.04
C ILE A 98 11.74 -12.87 3.00
N LEU A 99 12.78 -12.16 3.47
CA LEU A 99 12.81 -10.70 3.40
C LEU A 99 12.69 -10.18 1.95
N ALA A 100 13.35 -10.84 1.00
CA ALA A 100 13.27 -10.48 -0.41
C ALA A 100 11.86 -10.69 -0.99
N ASP A 101 11.21 -11.80 -0.64
CA ASP A 101 9.84 -12.11 -1.06
C ASP A 101 8.84 -11.10 -0.48
N LEU A 102 8.89 -10.82 0.83
CA LEU A 102 8.03 -9.84 1.50
C LEU A 102 8.23 -8.43 0.91
N SER A 103 9.47 -8.04 0.61
CA SER A 103 9.79 -6.76 -0.03
C SER A 103 9.24 -6.66 -1.45
N ARG A 104 9.27 -7.76 -2.20
CA ARG A 104 8.71 -7.84 -3.55
C ARG A 104 7.19 -7.69 -3.52
N ASP A 105 6.53 -8.36 -2.59
CA ASP A 105 5.07 -8.30 -2.45
C ASP A 105 4.58 -6.92 -2.00
N TYR A 106 5.32 -6.28 -1.09
CA TYR A 106 5.09 -4.88 -0.73
C TYR A 106 5.14 -3.96 -1.96
N ARG A 107 6.24 -3.99 -2.72
CA ARG A 107 6.42 -3.15 -3.92
C ARG A 107 5.37 -3.43 -4.98
N LYS A 108 5.02 -4.69 -5.18
CA LYS A 108 3.97 -5.12 -6.12
C LYS A 108 2.61 -4.52 -5.74
N THR A 109 2.27 -4.52 -4.45
CA THR A 109 1.01 -3.94 -3.96
C THR A 109 1.02 -2.41 -4.12
N ASN A 110 2.14 -1.77 -3.82
CA ASN A 110 2.28 -0.32 -3.95
C ASN A 110 2.13 0.14 -5.41
N SER A 111 2.82 -0.53 -6.34
CA SER A 111 2.70 -0.27 -7.77
C SER A 111 1.28 -0.49 -8.31
N GLN A 112 0.55 -1.49 -7.80
CA GLN A 112 -0.86 -1.68 -8.16
C GLN A 112 -1.74 -0.51 -7.70
N ARG A 113 -1.47 0.04 -6.51
CA ARG A 113 -2.23 1.19 -6.00
C ARG A 113 -1.94 2.45 -6.80
N GLU A 114 -0.69 2.69 -7.14
CA GLU A 114 -0.26 3.81 -7.98
C GLU A 114 -0.91 3.75 -9.36
N SER A 115 -0.84 2.59 -10.03
CA SER A 115 -1.49 2.40 -11.35
C SER A 115 -3.01 2.62 -11.30
N ARG A 116 -3.68 2.26 -10.20
CA ARG A 116 -5.10 2.55 -10.01
C ARG A 116 -5.36 4.04 -9.81
N ARG A 117 -4.56 4.69 -8.99
CA ARG A 117 -4.65 6.14 -8.74
C ARG A 117 -4.47 6.92 -10.05
N GLU A 118 -3.47 6.56 -10.86
CA GLU A 118 -3.26 7.14 -12.19
C GLU A 118 -4.47 6.93 -13.11
N ARG A 119 -5.05 5.72 -13.11
CA ARG A 119 -6.26 5.41 -13.89
C ARG A 119 -7.46 6.25 -13.45
N GLU A 120 -7.64 6.44 -12.15
CA GLU A 120 -8.71 7.29 -11.60
C GLU A 120 -8.49 8.77 -11.92
N ASP A 121 -7.25 9.26 -11.85
CA ASP A 121 -6.87 10.62 -12.26
C ASP A 121 -7.17 10.86 -13.75
N LEU A 122 -6.80 9.90 -14.62
CA LEU A 122 -7.11 9.97 -16.06
C LEU A 122 -8.62 9.95 -16.35
N LEU A 123 -9.40 9.12 -15.63
CA LEU A 123 -10.86 9.09 -15.78
C LEU A 123 -11.51 10.40 -15.30
N ARG A 124 -11.09 10.95 -14.16
CA ARG A 124 -11.60 12.23 -13.65
C ARG A 124 -11.31 13.38 -14.61
N SER A 125 -10.13 13.39 -15.21
CA SER A 125 -9.75 14.35 -16.25
C SER A 125 -10.68 14.22 -17.47
N SER A 126 -10.90 13.00 -17.96
CA SER A 126 -11.83 12.72 -19.08
C SER A 126 -13.28 13.13 -18.80
N GLU A 127 -13.81 12.85 -17.60
CA GLU A 127 -15.15 13.25 -17.18
C GLU A 127 -15.32 14.77 -17.12
N SER A 128 -14.26 15.48 -16.69
CA SER A 128 -14.23 16.95 -16.68
C SER A 128 -14.32 17.51 -18.09
N PHE A 129 -13.53 16.98 -19.04
CA PHE A 129 -13.60 17.40 -20.45
C PHE A 129 -14.96 17.10 -21.11
N ARG A 130 -15.58 15.96 -20.79
CA ARG A 130 -16.93 15.62 -21.28
C ARG A 130 -17.98 16.56 -20.73
N THR A 131 -17.92 16.86 -19.43
CA THR A 131 -18.87 17.73 -18.76
C THR A 131 -18.75 19.17 -19.26
N ASP A 132 -17.53 19.70 -19.38
CA ASP A 132 -17.30 21.03 -19.98
C ASP A 132 -17.77 21.10 -21.44
N GLY A 133 -17.50 20.06 -22.24
CA GLY A 133 -17.95 20.03 -23.63
C GLY A 133 -19.48 20.01 -23.80
N ILE A 134 -20.20 19.33 -22.89
CA ILE A 134 -21.67 19.25 -22.91
C ILE A 134 -22.30 20.54 -22.39
N ASN A 135 -21.75 21.11 -21.31
CA ASN A 135 -22.22 22.37 -20.74
C ASN A 135 -22.01 23.53 -21.72
N ASN A 136 -20.83 23.60 -22.34
CA ASN A 136 -20.51 24.65 -23.30
C ASN A 136 -21.36 24.56 -24.59
N ARG A 137 -21.73 23.34 -25.03
CA ARG A 137 -22.69 23.15 -26.12
C ARG A 137 -24.11 23.58 -25.72
N ARG A 138 -24.59 23.20 -24.53
CA ARG A 138 -25.91 23.63 -24.05
C ARG A 138 -26.01 25.15 -23.93
N ASP A 139 -24.99 25.81 -23.40
CA ASP A 139 -24.97 27.27 -23.26
C ASP A 139 -24.96 28.01 -24.61
N MET A 140 -24.34 27.43 -25.64
CA MET A 140 -24.39 27.98 -27.00
C MET A 140 -25.82 27.96 -27.56
N TYR A 141 -26.55 26.84 -27.43
CA TYR A 141 -27.93 26.75 -27.90
C TYR A 141 -28.91 27.62 -27.09
N LEU A 142 -28.65 27.84 -25.79
CA LEU A 142 -29.46 28.78 -24.99
C LEU A 142 -29.28 30.23 -25.45
N LYS A 143 -28.06 30.65 -25.81
CA LYS A 143 -27.81 31.99 -26.35
C LYS A 143 -28.47 32.19 -27.72
N GLU A 144 -28.51 31.17 -28.58
CA GLU A 144 -29.13 31.29 -29.90
C GLU A 144 -30.65 31.47 -29.81
N ASN A 145 -31.33 30.75 -28.90
CA ASN A 145 -32.78 30.88 -28.69
C ASN A 145 -33.22 32.27 -28.18
N GLN A 146 -32.33 33.03 -27.53
CA GLN A 146 -32.63 34.40 -27.09
C GLN A 146 -32.65 35.41 -28.25
N HIS A 147 -32.05 35.08 -29.40
CA HIS A 147 -32.01 35.97 -30.56
C HIS A 147 -33.19 35.76 -31.53
N VAL A 148 -33.96 34.69 -31.37
CA VAL A 148 -35.05 34.30 -32.30
C VAL A 148 -36.40 34.95 -31.94
N HIS A 149 -36.54 35.60 -30.78
CA HIS A 149 -37.79 36.24 -30.33
C HIS A 149 -37.79 37.78 -30.46
N LYS A 150 -37.37 38.34 -31.60
CA LYS A 150 -37.53 39.78 -31.86
C LYS A 150 -38.20 40.05 -33.20
#